data_AF-A0A258RZM8-F1
#
_entry.id   AF-A0A258RZM8-F1
#
_cell.length_a   1.000
_cell.length_b   1.000
_cell.length_c   1.000
_cell.angle_alpha   90.00
_cell.angle_beta   90.00
_cell.angle_gamma   90.00
#
_symmetry.space_group_name_H-M   'P 1'
#
loop_
_entity.id
_entity.type
_entity.pdbx_description
1 polymer ?
#
loop_
_entity_poly.entity_id
_entity_poly.type
_entity_poly.pdbx_seq_one_letter_code
_entity_poly.pdbx_strand_id
1 'polypeptide(L)'
;MTIGSLADLGKLPGMPSLPSLQRFIAARPDFPVIERGRYGKAYQFDLDAAAKFVREHWRDGRLLDPDAEILRQLPLPMEAGNAR
;
A
#
# COMPACT_ATOMS: atom_id res chain seq x y z
N MET A 1 12.79 -11.46 -14.24
CA MET A 1 11.83 -10.52 -14.85
C MET A 1 10.51 -11.26 -14.99
N THR A 2 9.60 -11.10 -14.04
CA THR A 2 8.32 -11.82 -14.00
C THR A 2 7.21 -10.82 -14.27
N ILE A 3 6.56 -10.92 -15.43
CA ILE A 3 5.46 -10.02 -15.77
C ILE A 3 4.15 -10.62 -15.25
N GLY A 4 3.35 -9.83 -14.56
CA GLY A 4 2.08 -10.28 -14.00
C GLY A 4 1.07 -9.16 -13.84
N SER A 5 -0.11 -9.53 -13.36
CA SER A 5 -1.19 -8.60 -13.09
C SER A 5 -1.07 -7.99 -11.69
N LEU A 6 -1.93 -7.01 -11.41
CA LEU A 6 -2.04 -6.45 -10.06
C LEU A 6 -2.38 -7.52 -9.01
N ALA A 7 -3.18 -8.52 -9.40
CA ALA A 7 -3.54 -9.64 -8.54
C ALA A 7 -2.33 -10.51 -8.20
N ASP A 8 -1.40 -10.68 -9.15
CA ASP A 8 -0.17 -11.43 -8.91
C ASP A 8 0.79 -10.66 -8.01
N LEU A 9 0.86 -9.33 -8.18
CA LEU A 9 1.61 -8.46 -7.26
C LEU A 9 1.06 -8.58 -5.83
N GLY A 10 -0.26 -8.50 -5.64
CA GLY A 10 -0.89 -8.60 -4.33
C GLY A 10 -0.75 -9.97 -3.64
N LYS A 11 -0.40 -11.04 -4.38
CA LYS A 11 -0.13 -12.36 -3.81
C LYS A 11 1.29 -12.49 -3.27
N LEU A 12 2.19 -11.56 -3.56
CA LEU A 12 3.57 -11.63 -3.09
C LEU A 12 3.66 -11.36 -1.58
N PRO A 13 4.57 -12.05 -0.87
CA PRO A 13 4.72 -11.87 0.56
C PRO A 13 5.19 -10.45 0.90
N GLY A 14 4.52 -9.86 1.91
CA GLY A 14 4.78 -8.49 2.37
C GLY A 14 4.21 -7.39 1.47
N MET A 15 3.30 -7.73 0.54
CA MET A 15 2.55 -6.74 -0.22
C MET A 15 1.26 -6.32 0.50
N PRO A 16 0.87 -5.04 0.39
CA PRO A 16 -0.40 -4.58 0.91
C PRO A 16 -1.57 -5.13 0.08
N SER A 17 -2.79 -5.00 0.61
CA SER A 17 -4.00 -5.48 -0.05
C SER A 17 -4.18 -4.83 -1.43
N LEU A 18 -4.80 -5.58 -2.35
CA LEU A 18 -5.19 -5.13 -3.69
C LEU A 18 -5.78 -3.69 -3.75
N PRO A 19 -6.81 -3.33 -2.96
CA PRO A 19 -7.35 -1.97 -2.97
C PRO A 19 -6.34 -0.89 -2.53
N SER A 20 -5.44 -1.21 -1.59
CA SER A 20 -4.38 -0.30 -1.16
C SER A 20 -3.32 -0.12 -2.24
N LEU A 21 -2.93 -1.20 -2.91
CA LEU A 21 -2.04 -1.14 -4.08
C LEU A 21 -2.66 -0.29 -5.20
N GLN A 22 -3.95 -0.44 -5.48
CA GLN A 22 -4.64 0.40 -6.47
C GLN A 22 -4.57 1.88 -6.13
N ARG A 23 -4.84 2.25 -4.87
CA ARG A 23 -4.72 3.64 -4.39
C ARG A 23 -3.29 4.16 -4.48
N PHE A 24 -2.32 3.34 -4.09
CA PHE A 24 -0.90 3.68 -4.15
C PHE A 24 -0.44 3.96 -5.59
N ILE A 25 -0.80 3.08 -6.53
CA ILE A 25 -0.47 3.23 -7.96
C ILE A 25 -1.21 4.45 -8.55
N ALA A 26 -2.47 4.67 -8.18
CA ALA A 26 -3.22 5.83 -8.65
C ALA A 26 -2.64 7.17 -8.16
N ALA A 27 -2.10 7.20 -6.93
CA ALA A 27 -1.45 8.37 -6.36
C ALA A 27 -0.03 8.61 -6.89
N ARG A 28 0.59 7.60 -7.50
CA ARG A 28 1.98 7.64 -7.98
C ARG A 28 2.08 7.36 -9.48
N PRO A 29 2.09 8.40 -10.32
CA PRO A 29 2.24 8.22 -11.77
C PRO A 29 3.60 7.66 -12.18
N ASP A 30 4.60 7.75 -11.28
CA ASP A 30 5.96 7.20 -11.36
C ASP A 30 6.05 5.69 -11.11
N PHE A 31 4.94 5.03 -10.74
CA PHE A 31 4.93 3.59 -10.50
C PHE A 31 5.36 2.82 -11.77
N PRO A 32 6.21 1.77 -11.64
CA PRO A 32 6.70 1.01 -12.78
C PRO A 32 5.60 0.14 -13.41
N VAL A 33 4.82 0.75 -14.29
CA VAL A 33 3.77 0.08 -15.08
C VAL A 33 4.32 -0.21 -16.47
N ILE A 34 4.32 -1.49 -16.87
CA ILE A 34 4.73 -1.89 -18.23
C ILE A 34 3.61 -1.60 -19.22
N GLU A 35 2.38 -2.03 -18.90
CA GLU A 35 1.19 -1.75 -19.71
C GLU A 35 0.07 -1.22 -18.81
N ARG A 36 -0.36 0.02 -19.06
CA ARG A 36 -1.57 0.57 -18.44
C ARG A 36 -2.76 -0.03 -19.17
N GLY A 37 -3.58 -0.78 -18.44
CA GLY A 37 -4.76 -1.44 -19.00
C GLY A 37 -5.64 -0.44 -19.75
N ARG A 38 -5.77 -0.59 -21.08
CA ARG A 38 -6.64 0.22 -21.94
C ARG A 38 -7.52 -0.72 -22.77
N TYR A 39 -8.79 -0.38 -22.93
CA TYR A 39 -9.78 -1.18 -23.69
C TYR A 39 -9.95 -2.63 -23.18
N GLY A 40 -10.16 -2.80 -21.87
CA GLY A 40 -10.43 -4.12 -21.29
C GLY A 40 -9.19 -5.00 -21.05
N LYS A 41 -7.99 -4.49 -21.35
CA LYS A 41 -6.74 -5.17 -20.98
C LYS A 41 -6.39 -4.96 -19.52
N ALA A 42 -5.92 -6.03 -18.86
CA ALA A 42 -5.41 -5.97 -17.50
C ALA A 42 -4.08 -5.19 -17.46
N TYR A 43 -3.82 -4.49 -16.36
CA TYR A 43 -2.51 -3.88 -16.12
C TYR A 43 -1.43 -4.96 -16.08
N GLN A 44 -0.31 -4.70 -16.75
CA GLN A 44 0.88 -5.55 -16.68
C GLN A 44 1.99 -4.80 -15.94
N PHE A 45 2.57 -5.48 -14.97
CA PHE A 45 3.65 -4.97 -14.13
C PHE A 45 4.83 -5.94 -14.19
N ASP A 46 6.04 -5.40 -14.09
CA ASP A 46 7.16 -6.23 -13.65
C ASP A 46 6.97 -6.48 -12.16
N LEU A 47 6.66 -7.72 -11.78
CA LEU A 47 6.35 -8.06 -10.39
C LEU A 47 7.54 -7.83 -9.47
N ASP A 48 8.78 -8.02 -9.95
CA ASP A 48 9.98 -7.86 -9.14
C ASP A 48 10.27 -6.37 -8.90
N ALA A 49 10.25 -5.57 -9.97
CA ALA A 49 10.44 -4.13 -9.87
C ALA A 49 9.30 -3.45 -9.12
N ALA A 50 8.05 -3.85 -9.36
CA ALA A 50 6.88 -3.33 -8.65
C ALA A 50 6.91 -3.71 -7.16
N ALA A 51 7.24 -4.97 -6.83
CA ALA A 51 7.37 -5.39 -5.43
C ALA A 51 8.50 -4.65 -4.70
N LYS A 52 9.64 -4.45 -5.36
CA LYS A 52 10.74 -3.66 -4.82
C LYS A 52 10.30 -2.22 -4.57
N PHE A 53 9.69 -1.59 -5.57
CA PHE A 53 9.18 -0.22 -5.48
C PHE A 53 8.16 -0.05 -4.35
N VAL A 54 7.20 -0.97 -4.25
CA VAL A 54 6.24 -0.99 -3.13
C VAL A 54 7.00 -1.12 -1.82
N ARG A 55 7.93 -2.07 -1.65
CA ARG A 55 8.66 -2.22 -0.38
C ARG A 55 9.47 -0.97 0.02
N GLU A 56 10.07 -0.29 -0.94
CA GLU A 56 10.88 0.91 -0.74
C GLU A 56 10.01 2.14 -0.39
N HIS A 57 8.89 2.33 -1.08
CA HIS A 57 8.06 3.53 -0.94
C HIS A 57 6.82 3.36 -0.06
N TRP A 58 6.39 2.13 0.21
CA TRP A 58 5.28 1.82 1.12
C TRP A 58 5.66 2.03 2.59
N ARG A 59 6.91 1.72 2.96
CA ARG A 59 7.42 1.94 4.33
C ARG A 59 7.59 3.42 4.66
N ASP A 60 7.94 4.22 3.67
CA ASP A 60 7.97 5.68 3.76
C ASP A 60 6.54 6.25 3.93
N GLY A 61 5.56 5.55 3.35
CA GLY A 61 4.12 5.83 3.40
C GLY A 61 3.37 5.43 4.67
N ARG A 62 4.03 5.18 5.82
CA ARG A 62 3.35 5.28 7.14
C ARG A 62 2.77 6.68 7.42
N LEU A 63 2.87 7.60 6.45
CA LEU A 63 2.41 8.96 6.55
C LEU A 63 0.89 9.14 6.39
N LEU A 64 0.09 8.20 5.87
CA LEU A 64 -1.33 8.48 5.61
C LEU A 64 -2.25 7.26 5.74
N ASP A 65 -2.26 6.62 6.91
CA ASP A 65 -3.55 6.16 7.45
C ASP A 65 -4.12 7.37 8.21
N PRO A 66 -5.05 8.17 7.65
CA PRO A 66 -5.70 9.24 8.43
C PRO A 66 -6.35 8.67 9.70
N ASP A 67 -6.78 7.41 9.68
CA ASP A 67 -7.28 6.67 10.83
C ASP A 67 -6.19 6.33 11.88
N ALA A 68 -4.95 6.05 11.45
CA ALA A 68 -3.86 5.73 12.39
C ALA A 68 -3.31 6.97 13.11
N GLU A 69 -3.37 8.14 12.47
CA GLU A 69 -3.05 9.42 13.12
C GLU A 69 -4.13 9.81 14.15
N ILE A 70 -5.42 9.59 13.83
CA ILE A 70 -6.54 9.85 14.76
C ILE A 70 -6.44 8.99 16.02
N LEU A 71 -6.07 7.71 15.90
CA LEU A 71 -5.89 6.81 17.05
C LEU A 71 -4.68 7.18 17.93
N ARG A 72 -3.71 7.95 17.42
CA ARG A 72 -2.57 8.46 18.19
C ARG A 72 -2.86 9.76 18.93
N GLN A 73 -3.83 10.53 18.49
CA GLN A 73 -4.23 11.79 19.13
C GLN A 73 -5.38 11.62 20.13
N LEU A 74 -5.95 10.41 20.25
CA LEU A 74 -6.89 10.14 21.33
C LEU A 74 -6.11 10.11 22.65
N PRO A 75 -6.44 10.97 23.63
CA PRO A 75 -5.88 10.81 24.96
C PRO A 75 -6.24 9.41 25.43
N LEU A 76 -5.23 8.61 25.79
CA LEU A 76 -5.43 7.36 26.51
C LEU A 76 -6.40 7.67 27.66
N PRO A 77 -7.46 6.87 27.89
CA PRO A 77 -8.29 7.07 29.05
C PRO A 77 -7.34 7.06 30.25
N MET A 78 -7.23 8.23 30.90
CA MET A 78 -6.51 8.40 32.15
C MET A 78 -6.91 7.22 33.03
N GLU A 79 -5.94 6.36 33.31
CA GLU A 79 -6.05 5.27 34.27
C GLU A 79 -6.73 5.86 35.50
N ALA A 80 -8.01 5.53 35.67
CA ALA A 80 -8.79 5.96 36.80
C ALA A 80 -8.03 5.49 38.04
N GLY A 81 -7.49 6.45 38.76
CA GLY A 81 -6.60 6.23 39.88
C GLY A 81 -7.15 5.15 40.79
N ASN A 82 -6.36 4.10 40.96
CA ASN A 82 -6.38 3.26 42.13
C ASN A 82 -5.99 4.13 43.33
N ALA A 83 -6.96 4.86 43.88
CA ALA A 83 -6.87 5.47 45.19
C ALA A 83 -7.64 4.56 46.15
N ARG A 84 -6.84 3.91 47.00
CA ARG A 84 -7.15 3.25 48.28
C ARG A 84 -8.50 3.55 48.89
#